data_AF-A0A1H0DWL0-F1
#
_entry.id   AF-A0A1H0DWL0-F1
#
_cell.length_a   1.000
_cell.length_b   1.000
_cell.length_c   1.000
_cell.angle_alpha   90.00
_cell.angle_beta   90.00
_cell.angle_gamma   90.00
#
_symmetry.space_group_name_H-M   'P 1'
#
loop_
_entity.id
_entity.type
_entity.pdbx_description
1 polymer ?
#
loop_
_entity_poly.entity_id
_entity_poly.type
_entity_poly.pdbx_seq_one_letter_code
_entity_poly.pdbx_strand_id
1 'polypeptide(L)'
;MSSPVFDPEVVSKVTAAFMQATAARWSSPSVELQDRDTFMLIRVDVAPSDQRDIDLPVRQSIALALNQAVPVHFTQKFGHWIVTFLRDNKMVETVHPSEFQT
;
A
#
# COMPACT_ATOMS: atom_id res chain seq x y z
N MET A 1 12.25 18.99 -18.11
CA MET A 1 11.64 18.79 -16.78
C MET A 1 10.77 17.55 -16.91
N SER A 2 11.12 16.47 -16.20
CA SER A 2 10.33 15.24 -16.23
C SER A 2 9.08 15.48 -15.39
N SER A 3 7.90 15.30 -15.97
CA SER A 3 6.64 15.36 -15.22
C SER A 3 6.66 14.34 -14.07
N PRO A 4 6.07 14.65 -12.91
CA PRO A 4 5.91 13.66 -11.85
C PRO A 4 5.14 12.46 -12.40
N VAL A 5 5.62 11.25 -12.11
CA VAL A 5 5.01 10.01 -12.59
C VAL A 5 3.67 9.77 -11.90
N PHE A 6 3.53 10.22 -10.65
CA PHE A 6 2.26 10.22 -9.95
C PHE A 6 1.56 11.58 -9.95
N ASP A 7 0.25 11.53 -10.11
CA ASP A 7 -0.67 12.64 -9.87
C ASP A 7 -0.52 13.14 -8.41
N PRO A 8 -0.51 14.47 -8.15
CA PRO A 8 -0.56 15.03 -6.80
C PRO A 8 -1.62 14.39 -5.87
N GLU A 9 -2.73 13.91 -6.43
CA GLU A 9 -3.81 13.26 -5.66
C GLU A 9 -3.58 11.77 -5.37
N VAL A 10 -2.51 11.14 -5.89
CA VAL A 10 -2.28 9.69 -5.77
C VAL A 10 -2.27 9.24 -4.31
N VAL A 11 -1.69 10.05 -3.43
CA VAL A 11 -1.56 9.73 -2.00
C VAL A 11 -2.93 9.62 -1.35
N SER A 12 -3.83 10.56 -1.68
CA SER A 12 -5.21 10.56 -1.19
C SER A 12 -5.99 9.35 -1.72
N LYS A 13 -5.85 9.05 -3.02
CA LYS A 13 -6.50 7.89 -3.67
C LYS A 13 -6.05 6.57 -3.04
N VAL A 14 -4.74 6.41 -2.83
CA VAL A 14 -4.16 5.21 -2.21
C VAL A 14 -4.59 5.07 -0.75
N THR A 15 -4.57 6.16 0.00
CA THR A 15 -5.02 6.18 1.40
C THR A 15 -6.49 5.75 1.48
N ALA A 16 -7.35 6.32 0.65
CA ALA A 16 -8.77 5.98 0.62
C ALA A 16 -9.01 4.52 0.22
N ALA A 17 -8.32 4.04 -0.82
CA ALA A 17 -8.41 2.65 -1.29
C ALA A 17 -7.99 1.66 -0.21
N PHE A 18 -6.88 1.93 0.48
CA PHE A 18 -6.43 1.11 1.62
C PHE A 18 -7.48 1.10 2.73
N MET A 19 -7.95 2.27 3.16
CA MET A 19 -8.92 2.37 4.25
C MET A 19 -10.24 1.65 3.94
N GLN A 20 -10.71 1.71 2.69
CA GLN A 20 -11.86 0.91 2.26
C GLN A 20 -11.58 -0.59 2.27
N ALA A 21 -10.45 -1.02 1.70
CA ALA A 21 -10.06 -2.43 1.60
C ALA A 21 -9.93 -3.11 2.96
N THR A 22 -9.54 -2.34 3.99
CA THR A 22 -9.37 -2.83 5.36
C THR A 22 -10.54 -2.50 6.27
N ALA A 23 -11.63 -1.94 5.75
CA ALA A 23 -12.77 -1.43 6.53
C ALA A 23 -12.34 -0.53 7.71
N ALA A 24 -11.33 0.32 7.49
CA ALA A 24 -10.72 1.18 8.50
C ALA A 24 -10.30 0.47 9.79
N ARG A 25 -9.89 -0.82 9.70
CA ARG A 25 -9.40 -1.61 10.84
C ARG A 25 -8.22 -0.94 11.56
N TRP A 26 -7.35 -0.26 10.81
CA TRP A 26 -6.19 0.46 11.34
C TRP A 26 -6.32 1.96 11.08
N SER A 27 -5.46 2.74 11.72
CA SER A 27 -5.30 4.16 11.42
C SER A 27 -4.90 4.38 9.97
N SER A 28 -5.09 5.62 9.49
CA SER A 28 -4.65 6.02 8.16
C SER A 28 -3.18 5.63 7.94
N PRO A 29 -2.85 4.98 6.80
CA PRO A 29 -1.47 4.66 6.48
C PRO A 29 -0.67 5.93 6.23
N SER A 30 0.64 5.85 6.48
CA SER A 30 1.61 6.83 5.98
C SER A 30 2.04 6.41 4.57
N VAL A 31 2.03 7.34 3.62
CA VAL A 31 2.36 7.07 2.21
C VAL A 31 3.54 7.94 1.82
N GLU A 32 4.64 7.31 1.43
CA GLU A 32 5.87 7.97 0.99
C GLU A 32 6.15 7.65 -0.47
N LEU A 33 6.40 8.69 -1.27
CA LEU A 33 6.88 8.54 -2.64
C LEU A 33 8.41 8.47 -2.63
N GLN A 34 8.96 7.47 -3.32
CA GLN A 34 10.39 7.19 -3.43
C GLN A 34 10.78 7.05 -4.91
N ASP A 35 12.10 6.98 -5.16
CA ASP A 35 12.68 6.77 -6.48
C ASP A 35 12.15 7.74 -7.54
N ARG A 36 12.19 9.04 -7.24
CA ARG A 36 11.67 10.11 -8.11
C ARG A 36 10.17 9.93 -8.43
N ASP A 37 9.39 9.62 -7.40
CA ASP A 37 7.95 9.41 -7.49
C ASP A 37 7.58 8.25 -8.42
N THR A 38 8.39 7.20 -8.45
CA THR A 38 8.10 5.97 -9.22
C THR A 38 7.80 4.77 -8.33
N PHE A 39 8.04 4.89 -7.03
CA PHE A 39 7.73 3.86 -6.04
C PHE A 39 7.00 4.47 -4.85
N MET A 40 6.14 3.69 -4.21
CA MET A 40 5.32 4.11 -3.10
C MET A 40 5.47 3.15 -1.92
N LEU A 41 5.95 3.67 -0.80
CA LEU A 41 6.02 2.93 0.45
C LEU A 41 4.83 3.31 1.33
N ILE A 42 3.98 2.34 1.63
CA ILE A 42 2.77 2.52 2.44
C ILE A 42 3.02 1.85 3.78
N ARG A 43 3.12 2.62 4.86
CA ARG A 43 3.34 2.09 6.21
C ARG A 43 2.06 2.11 7.01
N VAL A 44 1.77 1.00 7.68
CA VAL A 44 0.57 0.83 8.51
C VAL A 44 1.02 0.47 9.92
N ASP A 45 0.70 1.33 10.88
CA ASP A 45 0.93 1.04 12.29
C ASP A 45 -0.21 0.17 12.86
N VAL A 46 0.16 -1.01 13.31
CA VAL A 46 -0.72 -1.95 14.00
C VAL A 46 -0.54 -1.75 15.50
N ALA A 47 -1.64 -1.44 16.19
CA ALA A 47 -1.62 -1.30 17.64
C ALA A 47 -1.03 -2.56 18.31
N PRO A 48 -0.18 -2.45 19.35
CA PRO A 48 0.37 -3.61 20.04
C PRO A 48 -0.71 -4.52 20.67
N SER A 49 -1.87 -3.95 20.96
CA SER A 49 -3.06 -4.69 21.43
C SER A 49 -3.75 -5.49 20.32
N ASP A 50 -3.55 -5.15 19.04
CA ASP A 50 -4.08 -5.91 17.91
C ASP A 50 -3.15 -7.08 17.56
N GLN A 51 -3.39 -8.19 18.26
CA GLN A 51 -2.68 -9.46 18.08
C GLN A 51 -3.23 -10.30 16.91
N ARG A 52 -4.30 -9.83 16.23
CA ARG A 52 -4.86 -10.56 15.09
C ARG A 52 -3.89 -10.49 13.92
N ASP A 53 -3.70 -11.62 13.26
CA ASP A 53 -2.93 -11.67 12.03
C ASP A 53 -3.57 -10.84 10.91
N ILE A 54 -2.76 -10.56 9.90
CA ILE A 54 -3.19 -9.95 8.65
C ILE A 54 -3.48 -11.10 7.70
N ASP A 55 -4.71 -11.61 7.80
CA ASP A 55 -5.12 -12.80 7.11
C ASP A 55 -5.10 -12.64 5.58
N LEU A 56 -5.09 -13.78 4.89
CA LEU A 56 -5.02 -13.83 3.43
C LEU A 56 -6.12 -13.01 2.74
N PRO A 57 -7.40 -13.03 3.18
CA PRO A 57 -8.45 -12.21 2.58
C PRO A 57 -8.18 -10.71 2.69
N VAL A 58 -7.68 -10.22 3.83
CA VAL A 58 -7.33 -8.80 3.98
C VAL A 58 -6.18 -8.42 3.05
N ARG A 59 -5.14 -9.25 2.93
CA ARG A 59 -4.02 -8.99 2.00
C ARG A 59 -4.46 -8.97 0.54
N GLN A 60 -5.33 -9.90 0.14
CA GLN A 60 -5.92 -9.92 -1.19
C GLN A 60 -6.75 -8.66 -1.47
N SER A 61 -7.60 -8.26 -0.53
CA SER A 61 -8.40 -7.04 -0.63
C SER A 61 -7.53 -5.80 -0.83
N ILE A 62 -6.46 -5.66 -0.02
CA ILE A 62 -5.49 -4.57 -0.13
C ILE A 62 -4.83 -4.57 -1.50
N ALA A 63 -4.30 -5.72 -1.93
CA ALA A 63 -3.57 -5.79 -3.20
C ALA A 63 -4.46 -5.46 -4.40
N LEU A 64 -5.70 -5.95 -4.42
CA LEU A 64 -6.66 -5.65 -5.48
C LEU A 64 -7.01 -4.15 -5.49
N ALA A 65 -7.29 -3.55 -4.33
CA ALA A 65 -7.64 -2.14 -4.23
C ALA A 65 -6.47 -1.23 -4.65
N LEU A 66 -5.25 -1.54 -4.21
CA LEU A 66 -4.08 -0.74 -4.54
C LEU A 66 -3.62 -0.91 -5.99
N ASN A 67 -3.75 -2.10 -6.58
CA ASN A 67 -3.50 -2.30 -8.01
C ASN A 67 -4.49 -1.52 -8.89
N GLN A 68 -5.69 -1.21 -8.40
CA GLN A 68 -6.65 -0.34 -9.09
C GLN A 68 -6.36 1.14 -8.86
N ALA A 69 -5.93 1.52 -7.65
CA ALA A 69 -5.70 2.91 -7.27
C ALA A 69 -4.37 3.47 -7.78
N VAL A 70 -3.33 2.63 -7.91
CA VAL A 70 -1.99 3.03 -8.35
C VAL A 70 -1.86 2.76 -9.85
N PRO A 71 -1.58 3.79 -10.67
CA PRO A 71 -1.39 3.58 -12.10
C PRO A 71 -0.17 2.69 -12.37
N VAL A 72 -0.29 1.80 -13.36
CA VAL A 72 0.83 1.01 -13.85
C VAL A 72 1.76 1.91 -14.64
N HIS A 73 3.06 1.92 -14.32
CA HIS A 73 4.06 2.63 -15.10
C HIS A 73 4.93 1.64 -15.90
N PHE A 74 5.13 1.99 -17.17
CA PHE A 74 5.62 1.10 -18.23
C PHE A 74 7.01 0.50 -17.97
N THR A 75 7.81 1.08 -17.08
CA THR A 75 9.15 0.59 -16.72
C THR A 75 9.19 -0.31 -15.49
N GLN A 76 8.15 -0.41 -14.66
CA GLN A 76 8.16 -1.31 -13.49
C GLN A 76 7.02 -2.33 -13.59
N LYS A 77 7.27 -3.41 -14.35
CA LYS A 77 6.33 -4.49 -14.62
C LYS A 77 5.80 -5.21 -13.37
N PHE A 78 6.53 -5.14 -12.25
CA PHE A 78 6.19 -5.86 -11.02
C PHE A 78 5.43 -5.01 -10.00
N GLY A 79 5.12 -3.75 -10.34
CA GLY A 79 4.32 -2.84 -9.51
C GLY A 79 5.13 -1.78 -8.77
N HIS A 80 4.43 -0.75 -8.33
CA HIS A 80 4.99 0.54 -7.87
C HIS A 80 4.77 0.81 -6.38
N TRP A 81 4.34 -0.18 -5.61
CA TRP A 81 4.01 0.04 -4.21
C TRP A 81 4.37 -1.17 -3.35
N ILE A 82 4.52 -0.93 -2.06
CA ILE A 82 4.56 -1.97 -1.03
C ILE A 82 3.81 -1.47 0.19
N VAL A 83 3.02 -2.35 0.81
CA VAL A 83 2.44 -2.09 2.13
C VAL A 83 3.27 -2.82 3.17
N THR A 84 3.74 -2.11 4.18
CA THR A 84 4.46 -2.69 5.33
C THR A 84 3.65 -2.47 6.60
N PHE A 85 3.32 -3.55 7.27
CA PHE A 85 2.67 -3.50 8.58
C PHE A 85 3.71 -3.52 9.68
N LEU A 86 3.61 -2.56 10.59
CA LEU A 86 4.53 -2.36 11.69
C LEU A 86 3.80 -2.55 13.01
N ARG A 87 4.36 -3.37 13.91
CA ARG A 87 3.92 -3.48 15.30
C ARG A 87 5.12 -3.16 16.19
N ASP A 88 5.01 -2.14 17.03
CA ASP A 88 6.15 -1.61 17.82
C ASP A 88 7.40 -1.34 16.96
N ASN A 89 7.20 -0.71 15.80
CA ASN A 89 8.24 -0.41 14.81
C ASN A 89 8.97 -1.64 14.24
N LYS A 90 8.43 -2.85 14.45
CA LYS A 90 8.91 -4.09 13.83
C LYS A 90 7.99 -4.49 12.70
N MET A 91 8.57 -4.84 11.56
CA MET A 91 7.81 -5.37 10.43
C MET A 91 7.20 -6.72 10.81
N VAL A 92 5.88 -6.84 10.66
CA VAL A 92 5.15 -8.08 10.93
C VAL A 92 4.58 -8.71 9.67
N GLU A 93 4.32 -7.92 8.63
CA GLU A 93 3.82 -8.41 7.34
C GLU A 93 4.09 -7.39 6.23
N THR A 94 4.15 -7.87 5.00
CA THR A 94 4.21 -7.07 3.79
C THR A 94 3.16 -7.51 2.77
N VAL A 95 2.67 -6.57 1.97
CA VAL A 95 1.84 -6.88 0.80
C VAL A 95 2.47 -6.26 -0.43
N HIS A 96 2.66 -7.08 -1.46
CA HIS A 96 3.21 -6.69 -2.74
C HIS A 96 2.17 -6.69 -3.88
N PRO A 97 2.33 -5.84 -4.90
CA PRO A 97 1.44 -5.75 -6.06
C PRO A 97 1.28 -7.04 -6.86
N SER A 98 2.27 -7.93 -6.83
CA SER A 98 2.30 -9.20 -7.57
C SER A 98 1.76 -10.40 -6.79
N GLU A 99 1.47 -10.29 -5.48
CA GLU A 99 1.10 -11.45 -4.65
C GLU A 99 -0.16 -12.19 -5.11
N PHE A 100 -1.08 -11.48 -5.78
CA PHE A 100 -2.40 -12.01 -6.16
C PHE A 100 -2.78 -11.69 -7.60
N GLN A 101 -1.79 -11.52 -8.48
CA GLN A 101 -2.03 -11.39 -9.92
C GLN A 101 -2.39 -12.77 -10.48
N THR A 102 -3.66 -12.95 -10.86
CA THR A 102 -4.14 -14.11 -11.65
C THR A 102 -3.89 -13.91 -13.13
#